data_AF-A0A2G9TX82-F1
#
_entry.id   AF-A0A2G9TX82-F1
#
_cell.length_a   1.000
_cell.length_b   1.000
_cell.length_c   1.000
_cell.angle_alpha   90.00
_cell.angle_beta   90.00
_cell.angle_gamma   90.00
#
_symmetry.space_group_name_H-M   'P 1'
#
loop_
_entity.id
_entity.type
_entity.pdbx_description
1 polymer ?
#
loop_
_entity_poly.entity_id
_entity_poly.type
_entity_poly.pdbx_seq_one_letter_code
_entity_poly.pdbx_strand_id
1 'polypeptide(L)'
;MALESQGQAYANGCPSSPSGSQGENFAMIPSYEAQSSTLIAAFKAVKQFWREIKTSRGINRRMRFTPTLQSRTDLHRFTQVSFKLGPQMK
;
A
#
# COMPACT_ATOMS: atom_id res chain seq x y z
N MET A 1 -2.95 -17.84 4.34
CA MET A 1 -2.10 -18.23 3.20
C MET A 1 -2.72 -17.92 1.82
N ALA A 2 -4.06 -17.84 1.66
CA ALA A 2 -4.66 -17.54 0.35
C ALA A 2 -4.19 -16.22 -0.29
N LEU A 3 -4.12 -15.13 0.49
CA LEU A 3 -3.69 -13.81 -0.02
C LEU A 3 -2.22 -13.76 -0.47
N GLU A 4 -1.34 -14.44 0.26
CA GLU A 4 0.08 -14.52 -0.09
C GLU A 4 0.28 -15.28 -1.41
N SER A 5 -0.38 -16.43 -1.56
CA SER A 5 -0.32 -17.22 -2.79
C SER A 5 -0.89 -16.46 -3.99
N GLN A 6 -2.00 -15.74 -3.83
CA GLN A 6 -2.58 -14.89 -4.88
C GLN A 6 -1.63 -13.74 -5.26
N GLY A 7 -1.06 -13.06 -4.26
CA GLY A 7 -0.10 -11.98 -4.49
C GLY A 7 1.16 -12.45 -5.21
N GLN A 8 1.69 -13.61 -4.84
CA GLN A 8 2.83 -14.22 -5.51
C GLN A 8 2.48 -14.63 -6.95
N ALA A 9 1.34 -15.29 -7.16
CA ALA A 9 0.89 -15.67 -8.49
C ALA A 9 0.74 -14.46 -9.42
N TYR A 10 0.21 -13.36 -8.91
CA TYR A 10 0.12 -12.09 -9.63
C TYR A 10 1.51 -11.51 -9.94
N ALA A 11 2.39 -11.41 -8.93
CA ALA A 11 3.73 -10.85 -9.08
C ALA A 11 4.62 -11.64 -10.06
N ASN A 12 4.45 -12.97 -10.14
CA ASN A 12 5.16 -13.83 -11.09
C ASN A 12 4.86 -13.48 -12.56
N GLY A 13 3.73 -12.83 -12.84
CA GLY A 13 3.39 -12.32 -14.17
C GLY A 13 4.14 -11.06 -14.57
N CYS A 14 5.00 -10.51 -13.70
CA CYS A 14 5.71 -9.24 -13.89
C CYS A 14 4.80 -8.08 -14.37
N PRO A 15 3.66 -7.83 -13.71
CA PRO A 15 2.71 -6.81 -14.15
C PRO A 15 3.27 -5.39 -13.99
N SER A 16 2.80 -4.46 -14.82
CA SER A 16 3.16 -3.03 -14.75
C SER A 16 2.15 -2.19 -13.94
N SER A 17 1.07 -2.79 -13.47
CA SER A 17 -0.02 -2.15 -12.73
C SER A 17 -0.54 -3.05 -11.61
N PRO A 18 -1.33 -2.55 -10.64
CA PRO A 18 -2.06 -3.38 -9.68
C PRO A 18 -3.09 -4.29 -10.38
N SER A 19 -3.50 -5.36 -9.69
CA SER A 19 -4.47 -6.35 -10.18
C SER A 19 -5.91 -5.84 -10.22
N GLY A 20 -6.18 -4.70 -9.58
CA GLY A 20 -7.53 -4.15 -9.41
C GLY A 20 -8.32 -4.84 -8.30
N SER A 21 -7.70 -5.78 -7.57
CA SER A 21 -8.31 -6.41 -6.40
C SER A 21 -8.41 -5.42 -5.22
N GLN A 22 -9.44 -5.59 -4.39
CA GLN A 22 -9.60 -4.77 -3.19
C GLN A 22 -8.58 -5.16 -2.12
N GLY A 23 -7.97 -4.17 -1.47
CA GLY A 23 -7.01 -4.39 -0.38
C GLY A 23 -5.57 -4.62 -0.82
N GLU A 24 -5.23 -4.38 -2.09
CA GLU A 24 -3.88 -4.54 -2.64
C GLU A 24 -3.07 -3.24 -2.58
N ASN A 25 -1.78 -3.38 -2.28
CA ASN A 25 -0.77 -2.35 -2.57
C ASN A 25 0.24 -2.89 -3.59
N PHE A 26 0.55 -2.07 -4.59
CA PHE A 26 1.46 -2.41 -5.68
C PHE A 26 2.63 -1.42 -5.76
N ALA A 27 3.84 -1.94 -5.95
CA ALA A 27 5.05 -1.16 -6.19
C ALA A 27 6.01 -1.89 -7.13
N MET A 28 6.62 -1.13 -8.05
CA MET A 28 7.77 -1.59 -8.83
C MET A 28 9.04 -0.99 -8.25
N ILE A 29 9.98 -1.85 -7.85
CA ILE A 29 11.28 -1.43 -7.31
C ILE A 29 12.35 -1.78 -8.35
N PRO A 30 13.08 -0.80 -8.89
CA PRO A 30 14.17 -1.07 -9.80
C PRO A 30 15.22 -1.98 -9.16
N SER A 31 15.82 -2.87 -9.96
CA SER A 31 16.81 -3.85 -9.48
C SER A 31 18.01 -3.20 -8.78
N TYR A 32 18.46 -2.04 -9.25
CA TYR A 32 19.55 -1.27 -8.63
C TYR A 32 19.19 -0.75 -7.22
N GLU A 33 17.91 -0.49 -6.96
CA GLU A 33 17.44 -0.12 -5.62
C GLU A 33 17.22 -1.34 -4.72
N ALA A 34 16.83 -2.47 -5.31
CA ALA A 34 16.62 -3.72 -4.59
C ALA A 34 17.92 -4.35 -4.08
N GLN A 35 19.09 -3.95 -4.63
CA GLN A 35 20.41 -4.48 -4.24
C GLN A 35 20.43 -6.01 -4.27
N SER A 36 19.78 -6.61 -5.27
CA SER A 36 19.63 -8.07 -5.43
C SER A 36 18.94 -8.79 -4.26
N SER A 37 18.21 -8.07 -3.40
CA SER A 37 17.47 -8.65 -2.26
C SER A 37 15.99 -8.35 -2.34
N THR A 38 15.18 -9.41 -2.32
CA THR A 38 13.72 -9.33 -2.26
C THR A 38 13.24 -8.66 -0.97
N LEU A 39 13.94 -8.87 0.14
CA LEU A 39 13.64 -8.22 1.42
C LEU A 39 13.88 -6.71 1.34
N ILE A 40 14.99 -6.26 0.75
CA ILE A 40 15.26 -4.82 0.58
C ILE A 40 14.20 -4.19 -0.32
N ALA A 41 13.80 -4.86 -1.41
CA ALA A 41 12.72 -4.41 -2.27
C ALA A 41 11.40 -4.26 -1.50
N ALA A 42 11.02 -5.26 -0.69
CA ALA A 42 9.82 -5.23 0.14
C ALA A 42 9.84 -4.07 1.16
N PHE A 43 10.95 -3.89 1.88
CA PHE A 43 11.10 -2.76 2.82
C PHE A 43 10.99 -1.41 2.11
N LYS A 44 11.58 -1.26 0.93
CA LYS A 44 11.46 -0.04 0.12
C LYS A 44 10.03 0.21 -0.32
N ALA A 45 9.32 -0.80 -0.80
CA ALA A 45 7.91 -0.70 -1.18
C ALA A 45 7.04 -0.22 0.01
N VAL A 46 7.16 -0.87 1.17
CA VAL A 46 6.44 -0.48 2.38
C VAL A 46 6.76 0.95 2.79
N LYS A 47 8.03 1.36 2.73
CA LYS A 47 8.45 2.74 3.04
C LYS A 47 7.86 3.76 2.06
N GLN A 48 7.74 3.42 0.77
CA GLN A 48 7.06 4.28 -0.22
C GLN A 48 5.59 4.46 0.13
N PHE A 49 4.88 3.39 0.51
CA PHE A 49 3.47 3.47 0.93
C PHE A 49 3.31 4.37 2.15
N TRP A 50 4.16 4.20 3.16
CA TRP A 50 4.13 5.06 4.35
C TRP A 50 4.47 6.52 4.06
N ARG A 51 5.28 6.81 3.03
CA ARG A 51 5.70 8.17 2.70
C ARG A 51 4.54 9.03 2.19
N GLU A 52 3.46 8.45 1.69
CA GLU A 52 2.31 9.19 1.16
C GLU A 52 1.72 10.17 2.19
N ILE A 53 1.68 9.81 3.48
CA ILE A 53 1.19 10.74 4.51
C ILE A 53 2.03 12.02 4.62
N LYS A 54 3.34 11.94 4.31
CA LYS A 54 4.25 13.08 4.36
C LYS A 54 4.23 13.91 3.08
N THR A 55 4.03 13.27 1.93
CA THR A 55 4.05 13.95 0.61
C THR A 55 2.68 14.46 0.19
N SER A 56 1.62 13.93 0.78
CA SER A 56 0.26 14.42 0.60
C SER A 56 -0.02 15.64 1.48
N ARG A 57 -1.24 16.18 1.42
CA ARG A 57 -1.74 17.18 2.38
C ARG A 57 -1.96 16.62 3.81
N GLY A 58 -1.46 15.41 4.08
CA GLY A 58 -1.67 14.68 5.32
C GLY A 58 -3.09 14.15 5.48
N ILE A 59 -3.33 13.51 6.62
CA ILE A 59 -4.64 13.19 7.15
C ILE A 59 -4.94 14.21 8.26
N ASN A 60 -6.22 14.46 8.56
CA ASN A 60 -6.60 15.29 9.70
C ASN A 60 -5.84 14.90 10.98
N ARG A 61 -5.71 15.83 11.95
CA ARG A 61 -4.98 15.61 13.22
C ARG A 61 -5.46 14.40 14.03
N ARG A 62 -6.64 13.85 13.73
CA ARG A 62 -7.23 12.69 14.41
C ARG A 62 -6.93 11.37 13.70
N MET A 63 -6.18 11.39 12.59
CA MET A 63 -5.89 10.21 11.76
C MET A 63 -7.15 9.43 11.32
N ARG A 64 -8.29 10.14 11.21
CA ARG A 64 -9.57 9.53 10.85
C ARG A 64 -9.76 9.59 9.34
N PHE A 65 -9.99 8.43 8.72
CA PHE A 65 -10.43 8.38 7.34
C PHE A 65 -11.90 8.84 7.27
N THR A 66 -12.16 9.92 6.54
CA THR A 66 -13.49 10.51 6.35
C THR A 66 -13.93 10.31 4.91
N PRO A 67 -15.24 10.40 4.57
CA PRO A 67 -15.69 10.31 3.17
C PRO A 67 -15.00 11.32 2.24
N THR A 68 -14.63 12.50 2.75
CA THR A 68 -13.84 13.50 2.03
C THR A 68 -12.41 13.06 1.69
N LEU A 69 -11.88 12.05 2.39
CA LEU A 69 -10.59 11.42 2.09
C LEU A 69 -10.75 10.18 1.19
N GLN A 70 -11.98 9.71 0.93
CA GLN A 70 -12.24 8.58 0.05
C GLN A 70 -12.02 8.91 -1.43
N SER A 71 -12.22 10.17 -1.82
CA SER A 71 -11.91 10.66 -3.17
C SER A 71 -10.43 10.95 -3.39
N ARG A 72 -9.59 10.79 -2.35
CA ARG A 72 -8.16 11.13 -2.39
C ARG A 72 -7.30 9.91 -2.71
N THR A 73 -6.91 9.82 -3.98
CA THR A 73 -6.02 8.76 -4.48
C THR A 73 -4.58 8.86 -3.97
N ASP A 74 -4.18 10.01 -3.42
CA ASP A 74 -2.81 10.28 -2.96
C ASP A 74 -2.47 9.66 -1.59
N LEU A 75 -3.45 9.00 -0.94
CA LEU A 75 -3.30 8.37 0.37
C LEU A 75 -3.65 6.88 0.40
N HIS A 76 -4.11 6.30 -0.71
CA HIS A 76 -4.69 4.96 -0.74
C HIS A 76 -3.73 3.89 -0.19
N ARG A 77 -2.46 3.92 -0.59
CA ARG A 77 -1.50 2.88 -0.18
C ARG A 77 -1.10 3.04 1.28
N PHE A 78 -0.93 4.29 1.74
CA PHE A 78 -0.75 4.59 3.16
C PHE A 78 -1.92 4.08 3.99
N THR A 79 -3.16 4.37 3.58
CA THR A 79 -4.34 3.98 4.36
C THR A 79 -4.48 2.48 4.44
N GLN A 80 -4.13 1.73 3.40
CA GLN A 80 -4.18 0.27 3.39
C GLN A 80 -3.19 -0.37 4.38
N VAL A 81 -1.97 0.16 4.53
CA VAL A 81 -0.99 -0.35 5.52
C VAL A 81 -1.25 0.14 6.95
N SER A 82 -2.06 1.18 7.09
CA SER A 82 -2.37 1.82 8.38
C SER A 82 -3.78 1.53 8.86
N PHE A 83 -4.56 0.77 8.09
CA PHE A 83 -5.98 0.53 8.38
C PHE A 83 -6.10 -0.30 9.65
N LYS A 84 -6.63 0.32 10.70
CA LYS A 84 -7.03 -0.38 11.92
C LYS A 84 -8.55 -0.48 11.90
N LEU A 85 -9.08 -1.70 11.92
CA LEU A 85 -10.49 -1.90 12.23
C LEU A 85 -10.74 -1.34 13.63
N GLY A 86 -11.49 -0.24 13.72
CA GLY A 86 -12.04 0.20 14.99
C GLY A 86 -13.13 -0.77 15.45
N PRO A 87 -13.47 -0.81 16.76
CA PRO A 87 -14.66 -1.52 17.20
C PRO A 87 -15.86 -0.94 16.44
N GLN A 88 -16.58 -1.82 15.74
CA GLN A 88 -17.86 -1.49 15.12
C GLN A 88 -18.79 -1.03 16.25
N MET A 89 -19.08 0.27 16.32
CA MET A 89 -20.16 0.76 17.17
C MET A 89 -21.45 0.28 16.51
N LYS A 90 -22.05 -0.75 17.10
CA LYS A 90 -23.42 -1.17 16.86
C LYS A 90 -24.39 -0.05 17.23
#